data_AF-A0A8C9XY36-F1
#
_entry.id   AF-A0A8C9XY36-F1
#
_cell.length_a   1.000
_cell.length_b   1.000
_cell.length_c   1.000
_cell.angle_alpha   90.00
_cell.angle_beta   90.00
_cell.angle_gamma   90.00
#
_symmetry.space_group_name_H-M   'P 1'
#
loop_
_entity.id
_entity.type
_entity.pdbx_description
1 polymer ?
#
loop_
_entity_poly.entity_id
_entity_poly.type
_entity_poly.pdbx_seq_one_letter_code
_entity_poly.pdbx_strand_id
1 'polypeptide(L)'
;MLNIPSQSFPAPGSQQRVAPSGQSGRNKVALKPGHSLMDWIRFSKSGKDLTGLRGRLIEVTQEELQKHNTRDDCWTCIRGMVYNVTPYMDYHPGGEAELMKAAGIDGTELFDQVHRWVNYESMLKECLVGRMATKVTTLNSYSMTSLLCAVCCLCRYDWFQTDVTVHLVLYAKRKIQISIRKQAKVKWTRLGQPLEFHNTFLRKKDRALYYRDCVLVSKTQVNHNTHVFRLQFPRGTVMHVPVGKHVYLKALVQDTEVVRPYTPVDQNLEAASLRSSQESDLYLMIKVYPDGVFTPHLNSLCIGDCIPISGPEGTFNLRPLRDVTYLYLIAAGTGFTPMTRLIQLALQDIDTIRKTKLLFLNRRKEDILWRCELDELAANTDRFQVEYVVSDPCESWTGRTGRVDESMLKDFLNGPDGSKRYVCVCGPDAFTELTIGCVI
;
A
#
# COMPACT_ATOMS: atom_id res chain seq x y z
N MET A 1 50.93 -17.76 11.33
CA MET A 1 49.67 -18.50 11.16
C MET A 1 48.65 -17.89 12.12
N LEU A 2 47.76 -17.03 11.62
CA LEU A 2 46.75 -16.38 12.44
C LEU A 2 45.44 -17.18 12.34
N ASN A 3 44.96 -17.60 13.49
CA ASN A 3 43.79 -18.44 13.68
C ASN A 3 42.53 -17.58 13.49
N ILE A 4 41.77 -17.79 12.42
CA ILE A 4 40.50 -17.10 12.16
C ILE A 4 39.39 -17.89 12.86
N PRO A 5 38.64 -17.30 13.81
CA PRO A 5 37.49 -17.97 14.42
C PRO A 5 36.39 -18.16 13.38
N SER A 6 35.91 -19.39 13.21
CA SER A 6 34.72 -19.68 12.42
C SER A 6 33.50 -19.03 13.08
N GLN A 7 33.05 -17.88 12.58
CA GLN A 7 31.77 -17.31 12.98
C GLN A 7 30.65 -18.22 12.48
N SER A 8 29.93 -18.85 13.40
CA SER A 8 28.73 -19.60 13.08
C SER A 8 27.63 -18.64 12.64
N PHE A 9 27.15 -18.85 11.42
CA PHE A 9 26.05 -18.11 10.83
C PHE A 9 24.75 -18.89 11.04
N PRO A 10 23.64 -18.29 11.51
CA PRO A 10 23.46 -16.88 11.91
C PRO A 10 23.95 -16.55 13.34
N ALA A 11 24.29 -15.27 13.55
CA ALA A 11 24.76 -14.73 14.83
C ALA A 11 23.81 -15.00 16.02
N PRO A 12 24.33 -15.18 17.24
CA PRO A 12 23.49 -15.34 18.45
C PRO A 12 22.55 -14.13 18.61
N GLY A 13 21.23 -14.34 18.52
CA GLY A 13 20.22 -13.27 18.58
C GLY A 13 19.67 -12.77 17.24
N SER A 14 20.11 -13.34 16.11
CA SER A 14 19.50 -13.06 14.79
C SER A 14 18.04 -13.52 14.75
N GLN A 15 17.16 -12.71 14.16
CA GLN A 15 15.77 -13.07 13.85
C GLN A 15 15.65 -14.25 12.86
N GLN A 16 16.77 -14.71 12.28
CA GLN A 16 16.86 -15.92 11.47
C GLN A 16 17.06 -17.19 12.31
N ARG A 17 17.21 -17.10 13.65
CA ARG A 17 17.29 -18.27 14.52
C ARG A 17 15.88 -18.73 14.90
N VAL A 18 15.61 -20.02 14.68
CA VAL A 18 14.35 -20.70 15.03
C VAL A 18 14.07 -20.53 16.52
N ALA A 19 12.93 -19.95 16.88
CA ALA A 19 12.42 -19.99 18.25
C ALA A 19 12.02 -21.44 18.60
N PRO A 20 12.24 -21.92 19.83
CA PRO A 20 11.72 -23.23 20.23
C PRO A 20 10.20 -23.19 20.13
N SER A 21 9.63 -24.20 19.48
CA SER A 21 8.21 -24.33 19.20
C SER A 21 7.41 -24.37 20.50
N GLY A 22 6.65 -23.30 20.76
CA GLY A 22 5.72 -23.23 21.87
C GLY A 22 4.79 -22.01 21.78
N GLN A 23 3.55 -22.28 21.38
CA GLN A 23 2.32 -21.48 21.56
C GLN A 23 1.98 -20.36 20.54
N SER A 24 0.98 -20.71 19.72
CA SER A 24 -0.12 -19.91 19.14
C SER A 24 0.19 -18.63 18.34
N GLY A 25 0.02 -18.72 17.01
CA GLY A 25 -0.24 -17.58 16.12
C GLY A 25 0.42 -17.69 14.74
N ARG A 26 -0.30 -18.23 13.74
CA ARG A 26 0.11 -18.51 12.34
C ARG A 26 1.36 -19.38 12.18
N ASN A 27 1.16 -20.61 11.72
CA ASN A 27 2.24 -21.51 11.30
C ASN A 27 2.98 -20.94 10.08
N LYS A 28 3.98 -20.09 10.28
CA LYS A 28 4.98 -19.80 9.24
C LYS A 28 5.81 -21.06 9.05
N VAL A 29 5.56 -21.77 7.94
CA VAL A 29 6.39 -22.91 7.54
C VAL A 29 7.76 -22.35 7.20
N ALA A 30 8.81 -22.85 7.88
CA ALA A 30 10.17 -22.48 7.53
C ALA A 30 10.44 -22.95 6.09
N LEU A 31 10.81 -22.03 5.21
CA LEU A 31 11.21 -22.35 3.85
C LEU A 31 12.45 -23.23 3.89
N LYS A 32 12.50 -24.26 3.04
CA LYS A 32 13.68 -25.13 2.91
C LYS A 32 14.89 -24.27 2.48
N PRO A 33 16.12 -24.60 2.90
CA PRO A 33 17.32 -23.97 2.37
C PRO A 33 17.29 -23.93 0.83
N GLY A 34 17.60 -22.77 0.24
CA GLY A 34 17.56 -22.57 -1.22
C GLY A 34 16.18 -22.32 -1.84
N HIS A 35 15.15 -22.03 -1.03
CA HIS A 35 13.79 -21.71 -1.51
C HIS A 35 13.33 -20.31 -1.09
N SER A 36 14.27 -19.37 -0.98
CA SER A 36 13.93 -17.96 -0.77
C SER A 36 13.29 -17.35 -2.01
N LEU A 37 12.71 -16.15 -1.87
CA LEU A 37 12.21 -15.39 -3.02
C LEU A 37 13.29 -15.14 -4.08
N MET A 38 14.56 -14.96 -3.66
CA MET A 38 15.67 -14.77 -4.60
C MET A 38 16.01 -16.06 -5.35
N ASP A 39 15.89 -17.20 -4.67
CA ASP A 39 16.08 -18.51 -5.31
C ASP A 39 14.95 -18.78 -6.31
N TRP A 40 13.71 -18.40 -5.98
CA TRP A 40 12.58 -18.46 -6.91
C TRP A 40 12.85 -17.62 -8.17
N ILE A 41 13.29 -16.37 -8.02
CA ILE A 41 13.59 -15.49 -9.16
C ILE A 41 14.68 -16.10 -10.06
N ARG A 42 15.71 -16.69 -9.45
CA ARG A 42 16.78 -17.37 -10.19
C ARG A 42 16.25 -18.62 -10.90
N PHE A 43 15.41 -19.40 -10.23
CA PHE A 43 14.82 -20.62 -10.77
C PHE A 43 13.86 -20.32 -11.92
N SER A 44 12.99 -19.32 -11.78
CA SER A 44 12.01 -18.99 -12.81
C SER A 44 12.65 -18.44 -14.08
N LYS A 45 13.78 -17.73 -13.95
CA LYS A 45 14.58 -17.23 -15.08
C LYS A 45 15.61 -18.21 -15.63
N SER A 46 15.58 -19.49 -15.21
CA SER A 46 16.53 -20.52 -15.67
C SER A 46 16.31 -20.99 -17.11
N GLY A 47 15.27 -20.53 -17.79
CA GLY A 47 14.90 -20.94 -19.14
C GLY A 47 14.17 -22.30 -19.20
N LYS A 48 13.86 -22.90 -18.04
CA LYS A 48 12.99 -24.07 -17.94
C LYS A 48 11.55 -23.68 -18.25
N ASP A 49 10.85 -24.53 -19.00
CA ASP A 49 9.42 -24.38 -19.22
C ASP A 49 8.64 -24.74 -17.95
N LEU A 50 8.16 -23.72 -17.23
CA LEU A 50 7.38 -23.89 -16.00
C LEU A 50 5.89 -24.11 -16.26
N THR A 51 5.45 -23.90 -17.49
CA THR A 51 4.05 -24.08 -17.90
C THR A 51 3.77 -25.49 -18.39
N GLY A 52 4.78 -26.15 -18.96
CA GLY A 52 4.64 -27.42 -19.70
C GLY A 52 4.07 -27.24 -21.12
N LEU A 53 3.84 -26.00 -21.55
CA LEU A 53 3.20 -25.65 -22.82
C LEU A 53 4.16 -25.07 -23.86
N ARG A 54 5.48 -25.12 -23.60
CA ARG A 54 6.55 -24.62 -24.47
C ARG A 54 6.30 -23.18 -24.93
N GLY A 55 5.82 -22.33 -24.01
CA GLY A 55 5.55 -20.92 -24.26
C GLY A 55 4.23 -20.60 -24.97
N ARG A 56 3.33 -21.59 -25.17
CA ARG A 56 1.99 -21.34 -25.71
C ARG A 56 1.04 -20.93 -24.59
N LEU A 57 0.35 -19.80 -24.79
CA LEU A 57 -0.78 -19.40 -23.95
C LEU A 57 -2.06 -20.04 -24.48
N ILE A 58 -2.83 -20.69 -23.60
CA ILE A 58 -4.09 -21.35 -23.96
C ILE A 58 -5.30 -20.67 -23.31
N GLU A 59 -6.47 -20.89 -23.89
CA GLU A 59 -7.73 -20.61 -23.22
C GLU A 59 -8.10 -21.84 -22.39
N VAL A 60 -8.28 -21.67 -21.08
CA VAL A 60 -8.49 -22.76 -20.12
C VAL A 60 -9.96 -22.80 -19.74
N THR A 61 -10.65 -23.93 -19.95
CA THR A 61 -12.04 -24.10 -19.50
C THR A 61 -12.08 -24.51 -18.03
N GLN A 62 -13.23 -24.33 -17.36
CA GLN A 62 -13.37 -24.72 -15.95
C GLN A 62 -13.10 -26.21 -15.75
N GLU A 63 -13.53 -27.05 -16.69
CA GLU A 63 -13.29 -28.49 -16.69
C GLU A 63 -11.82 -28.83 -16.86
N GLU A 64 -11.07 -28.04 -17.64
CA GLU A 64 -9.63 -28.22 -17.79
C GLU A 64 -8.90 -27.83 -16.51
N LEU A 65 -9.21 -26.66 -15.93
CA LEU A 65 -8.61 -26.20 -14.68
C LEU A 65 -8.76 -27.24 -13.56
N GLN A 66 -9.93 -27.87 -13.44
CA GLN A 66 -10.22 -28.88 -12.41
C GLN A 66 -9.35 -30.15 -12.48
N LYS A 67 -8.75 -30.46 -13.63
CA LYS A 67 -7.86 -31.62 -13.77
C LYS A 67 -6.53 -31.43 -13.04
N HIS A 68 -6.10 -30.18 -12.89
CA HIS A 68 -4.80 -29.80 -12.32
C HIS A 68 -4.95 -29.43 -10.84
N ASN A 69 -5.30 -30.42 -10.01
CA ASN A 69 -5.65 -30.24 -8.60
C ASN A 69 -4.75 -31.01 -7.61
N THR A 70 -3.60 -31.52 -8.06
CA THR A 70 -2.68 -32.31 -7.24
C THR A 70 -1.37 -31.58 -6.99
N ARG A 71 -0.56 -32.01 -6.01
CA ARG A 71 0.73 -31.35 -5.70
C ARG A 71 1.65 -31.26 -6.92
N ASP A 72 1.78 -32.35 -7.67
CA ASP A 72 2.68 -32.46 -8.81
C ASP A 72 2.06 -31.91 -10.10
N ASP A 73 0.78 -31.53 -10.05
CA ASP A 73 0.04 -30.93 -11.17
C ASP A 73 -1.06 -30.00 -10.62
N CYS A 74 -0.68 -28.75 -10.36
CA CYS A 74 -1.50 -27.75 -9.68
C CYS A 74 -1.60 -26.47 -10.49
N TRP A 75 -2.78 -26.21 -11.04
CA TRP A 75 -3.11 -24.93 -11.63
C TRP A 75 -4.07 -24.16 -10.75
N THR A 76 -3.99 -22.83 -10.79
CA THR A 76 -4.93 -21.97 -10.09
C THR A 76 -5.29 -20.76 -10.96
N CYS A 77 -6.55 -20.35 -10.91
CA CYS A 77 -7.00 -19.12 -11.57
C CYS A 77 -6.98 -17.96 -10.57
N ILE A 78 -6.35 -16.85 -10.95
CA ILE A 78 -6.30 -15.61 -10.18
C ILE A 78 -6.65 -14.45 -11.11
N ARG A 79 -7.77 -13.79 -10.84
CA ARG A 79 -8.34 -12.67 -11.60
C ARG A 79 -8.47 -12.97 -13.11
N GLY A 80 -8.91 -14.18 -13.43
CA GLY A 80 -9.16 -14.63 -14.80
C GLY A 80 -7.94 -15.12 -15.58
N MET A 81 -6.77 -15.18 -14.94
CA MET A 81 -5.53 -15.74 -15.51
C MET A 81 -5.16 -17.03 -14.79
N VAL A 82 -4.80 -18.06 -15.55
CA VAL A 82 -4.44 -19.39 -15.02
C VAL A 82 -2.92 -19.53 -14.95
N TYR A 83 -2.44 -19.99 -13.80
CA TYR A 83 -1.02 -20.20 -13.52
C TYR A 83 -0.76 -21.65 -13.12
N ASN A 84 0.30 -22.25 -13.66
CA ASN A 84 0.84 -23.52 -13.19
C ASN A 84 1.74 -23.24 -11.97
N VAL A 85 1.19 -23.47 -10.78
CA VAL A 85 1.89 -23.19 -9.51
C VAL A 85 2.65 -24.39 -8.96
N THR A 86 2.65 -25.55 -9.64
CA THR A 86 3.45 -26.73 -9.25
C THR A 86 4.90 -26.37 -8.93
N PRO A 87 5.65 -25.63 -9.79
CA PRO A 87 7.06 -25.35 -9.51
C PRO A 87 7.27 -24.36 -8.35
N TYR A 88 6.22 -23.64 -7.96
CA TYR A 88 6.25 -22.61 -6.92
C TYR A 88 5.91 -23.16 -5.52
N MET A 89 5.41 -24.40 -5.42
CA MET A 89 4.94 -24.99 -4.17
C MET A 89 5.96 -24.90 -3.02
N ASP A 90 7.22 -25.24 -3.29
CA ASP A 90 8.29 -25.21 -2.28
C ASP A 90 8.81 -23.79 -1.97
N TYR A 91 8.46 -22.78 -2.80
CA TYR A 91 8.90 -21.38 -2.66
C TYR A 91 7.85 -20.49 -2.00
N HIS A 92 6.62 -20.98 -1.84
CA HIS A 92 5.53 -20.20 -1.25
C HIS A 92 5.75 -19.99 0.27
N PRO A 93 5.85 -18.74 0.75
CA PRO A 93 6.12 -18.46 2.17
C PRO A 93 5.03 -18.94 3.14
N GLY A 94 3.79 -19.12 2.65
CA GLY A 94 2.69 -19.70 3.42
C GLY A 94 2.69 -21.24 3.45
N GLY A 95 3.62 -21.89 2.74
CA GLY A 95 3.70 -23.34 2.59
C GLY A 95 2.74 -23.90 1.52
N GLU A 96 2.97 -25.17 1.18
CA GLU A 96 2.23 -25.94 0.17
C GLU A 96 0.73 -26.04 0.50
N ALA A 97 0.39 -26.28 1.77
CA ALA A 97 -0.99 -26.49 2.20
C ALA A 97 -1.91 -25.30 1.88
N GLU A 98 -1.39 -24.07 1.88
CA GLU A 98 -2.16 -22.88 1.54
C GLU A 98 -2.40 -22.74 0.03
N LEU A 99 -1.42 -23.10 -0.80
CA LEU A 99 -1.59 -23.12 -2.25
C LEU A 99 -2.55 -24.21 -2.69
N MET A 100 -2.50 -25.38 -2.05
CA MET A 100 -3.37 -26.52 -2.38
C MET A 100 -4.86 -26.23 -2.16
N LYS A 101 -5.24 -25.25 -1.33
CA LYS A 101 -6.63 -24.81 -1.17
C LYS A 101 -7.21 -24.20 -2.44
N ALA A 102 -6.36 -23.67 -3.31
CA ALA A 102 -6.74 -23.04 -4.58
C ALA A 102 -6.41 -23.92 -5.81
N ALA A 103 -6.03 -25.19 -5.59
CA ALA A 103 -5.68 -26.13 -6.65
C ALA A 103 -6.90 -26.49 -7.49
N GLY A 104 -6.79 -26.35 -8.81
CA GLY A 104 -7.81 -26.68 -9.79
C GLY A 104 -9.07 -25.80 -9.76
N ILE A 105 -9.02 -24.64 -9.10
CA ILE A 105 -10.16 -23.72 -8.97
C ILE A 105 -9.79 -22.25 -9.21
N ASP A 106 -10.80 -21.38 -9.31
CA ASP A 106 -10.62 -19.94 -9.22
C ASP A 106 -10.36 -19.54 -7.76
N GLY A 107 -9.07 -19.35 -7.46
CA GLY A 107 -8.55 -18.97 -6.16
C GLY A 107 -8.57 -17.47 -5.91
N THR A 108 -9.17 -16.64 -6.76
CA THR A 108 -9.11 -15.17 -6.65
C THR A 108 -9.53 -14.67 -5.27
N GLU A 109 -10.60 -15.21 -4.70
CA GLU A 109 -11.09 -14.77 -3.39
C GLU A 109 -10.14 -15.19 -2.26
N LEU A 110 -9.65 -16.43 -2.28
CA LEU A 110 -8.64 -16.92 -1.32
C LEU A 110 -7.36 -16.10 -1.40
N PHE A 111 -6.91 -15.78 -2.61
CA PHE A 111 -5.77 -14.92 -2.87
C PHE A 111 -6.01 -13.51 -2.32
N ASP A 112 -7.17 -12.90 -2.60
CA ASP A 112 -7.49 -11.53 -2.15
C ASP A 112 -7.74 -11.41 -0.64
N GLN A 113 -7.90 -12.51 0.10
CA GLN A 113 -7.98 -12.49 1.56
C GLN A 113 -6.60 -12.39 2.21
N VAL A 114 -5.60 -13.10 1.66
CA VAL A 114 -4.28 -13.27 2.30
C VAL A 114 -3.20 -12.47 1.57
N HIS A 115 -3.26 -12.42 0.25
CA HIS A 115 -2.20 -11.94 -0.64
C HIS A 115 -2.66 -10.81 -1.56
N ARG A 116 -3.75 -10.10 -1.23
CA ARG A 116 -4.33 -8.99 -2.03
C ARG A 116 -3.31 -8.02 -2.62
N TRP A 117 -2.23 -7.79 -1.88
CA TRP A 117 -1.20 -6.79 -2.13
C TRP A 117 0.09 -7.37 -2.73
N VAL A 118 0.15 -8.68 -2.98
CA VAL A 118 1.29 -9.36 -3.59
C VAL A 118 1.19 -9.25 -5.12
N ASN A 119 2.27 -8.84 -5.78
CA ASN A 119 2.36 -8.79 -7.25
C ASN A 119 2.62 -10.20 -7.82
N TYR A 120 1.58 -11.04 -7.78
CA TYR A 120 1.66 -12.41 -8.29
C TYR A 120 1.88 -12.46 -9.81
N GLU A 121 1.41 -11.47 -10.56
CA GLU A 121 1.58 -11.41 -12.02
C GLU A 121 3.07 -11.35 -12.39
N SER A 122 3.86 -10.56 -11.67
CA SER A 122 5.32 -10.49 -11.84
C SER A 122 6.00 -11.76 -11.31
N MET A 123 5.57 -12.25 -10.14
CA MET A 123 6.20 -13.41 -9.49
C MET A 123 5.95 -14.72 -10.24
N LEU A 124 4.76 -14.91 -10.81
CA LEU A 124 4.33 -16.12 -11.50
C LEU A 124 4.27 -15.93 -13.03
N LYS A 125 4.90 -14.89 -13.57
CA LYS A 125 4.89 -14.58 -15.00
C LYS A 125 5.27 -15.79 -15.85
N GLU A 126 6.35 -16.47 -15.48
CA GLU A 126 6.87 -17.64 -16.20
C GLU A 126 6.01 -18.91 -16.00
N CYS A 127 5.09 -18.87 -15.03
CA CYS A 127 4.11 -19.92 -14.75
C CYS A 127 2.77 -19.69 -15.47
N LEU A 128 2.63 -18.64 -16.27
CA LEU A 128 1.35 -18.28 -16.88
C LEU A 128 0.95 -19.28 -17.97
N VAL A 129 -0.14 -19.99 -17.74
CA VAL A 129 -0.73 -20.98 -18.66
C VAL A 129 -1.60 -20.26 -19.70
N GLY A 130 -2.37 -19.25 -19.28
CA GLY A 130 -3.22 -18.48 -20.17
C GLY A 130 -4.45 -17.91 -19.49
N ARG A 131 -5.52 -17.68 -20.27
CA ARG A 131 -6.72 -16.98 -19.81
C ARG A 131 -7.85 -17.96 -19.55
N MET A 132 -8.64 -17.70 -18.53
CA MET A 132 -9.84 -18.48 -18.23
C MET A 132 -10.94 -18.24 -19.27
N ALA A 133 -11.51 -19.32 -19.82
CA ALA A 133 -12.58 -19.28 -20.81
C ALA A 133 -13.84 -18.66 -20.20
N THR A 134 -14.31 -17.56 -20.77
CA THR A 134 -15.60 -16.98 -20.40
C THR A 134 -16.70 -17.73 -21.12
N LYS A 135 -17.66 -18.31 -20.38
CA LYS A 135 -18.90 -18.81 -21.01
C LYS A 135 -19.51 -17.67 -21.82
N VAL A 136 -19.53 -17.82 -23.15
CA VAL A 136 -20.36 -16.98 -24.02
C VAL A 136 -21.80 -17.39 -23.72
N THR A 137 -22.43 -16.68 -22.78
CA THR A 137 -23.87 -16.74 -22.62
C THR A 137 -24.46 -16.19 -23.90
N THR A 138 -24.91 -17.06 -24.80
CA THR A 138 -25.80 -16.69 -25.90
C THR A 138 -26.94 -15.86 -25.31
N LEU A 139 -27.05 -14.61 -25.76
CA LEU A 139 -28.07 -13.64 -25.37
C LEU A 139 -29.46 -14.12 -25.85
N ASN A 140 -30.02 -15.11 -25.16
CA ASN A 140 -31.45 -15.42 -25.27
C ASN A 140 -32.16 -14.80 -24.07
N SER A 141 -32.95 -13.78 -24.39
CA SER A 141 -34.06 -13.21 -23.61
C SER A 141 -33.81 -13.05 -22.10
N TYR A 142 -33.03 -12.04 -21.72
CA TYR A 142 -33.16 -11.45 -20.39
C TYR A 142 -33.96 -10.15 -20.46
N SER A 143 -35.01 -10.12 -19.64
CA SER A 143 -35.91 -9.02 -19.34
C SER A 143 -35.22 -7.64 -19.34
N MET A 144 -35.87 -6.69 -20.02
CA MET A 144 -35.47 -5.28 -20.21
C MET A 144 -35.22 -4.47 -18.92
N THR A 145 -35.33 -5.04 -17.73
CA THR A 145 -35.18 -4.31 -16.47
C THR A 145 -33.73 -4.15 -15.98
N SER A 146 -32.77 -4.98 -16.41
CA SER A 146 -31.38 -4.87 -15.94
C SER A 146 -30.48 -3.96 -16.79
N LEU A 147 -30.80 -3.75 -18.07
CA LEU A 147 -30.05 -2.82 -18.93
C LEU A 147 -30.34 -1.34 -18.62
N LEU A 148 -31.51 -1.03 -18.06
CA LEU A 148 -31.88 0.35 -17.71
C LEU A 148 -31.03 0.93 -16.56
N CYS A 149 -30.38 0.09 -15.74
CA CYS A 149 -29.52 0.57 -14.65
C CYS A 149 -28.11 0.97 -15.12
N ALA A 150 -27.57 0.34 -16.17
CA ALA A 150 -26.23 0.65 -16.71
C ALA A 150 -26.21 1.92 -17.59
N VAL A 151 -27.34 2.25 -18.24
CA VAL A 151 -27.46 3.46 -19.07
C VAL A 151 -27.55 4.75 -18.22
N CYS A 152 -27.86 4.64 -16.93
CA CYS A 152 -28.09 5.79 -16.05
C CYS A 152 -26.81 6.33 -15.36
N CYS A 153 -25.62 5.79 -15.64
CA CYS A 153 -24.37 6.12 -14.94
C CYS A 153 -23.20 6.57 -15.85
N LEU A 154 -23.45 6.90 -17.11
CA LEU A 154 -22.44 7.53 -17.96
C LEU A 154 -22.19 8.97 -17.47
N CYS A 155 -20.92 9.33 -17.28
CA CYS A 155 -20.55 10.70 -16.91
C CYS A 155 -20.85 11.60 -18.11
N ARG A 156 -21.89 12.43 -18.01
CA ARG A 156 -22.12 13.46 -19.03
C ARG A 156 -21.00 14.49 -18.93
N TYR A 157 -20.53 14.96 -20.06
CA TYR A 157 -19.62 16.09 -20.11
C TYR A 157 -19.97 16.99 -21.30
N ASP A 158 -19.75 18.28 -21.11
CA ASP A 158 -19.79 19.29 -22.16
C ASP A 158 -18.44 19.98 -22.24
N TRP A 159 -18.19 20.70 -23.33
CA TRP A 159 -17.01 21.56 -23.40
C TRP A 159 -17.29 22.82 -24.21
N PHE A 160 -16.59 23.88 -23.88
CA PHE A 160 -16.59 25.14 -24.62
C PHE A 160 -15.16 25.68 -24.69
N GLN A 161 -14.91 26.66 -25.54
CA GLN A 161 -13.57 27.21 -25.72
C GLN A 161 -13.60 28.73 -25.88
N THR A 162 -12.52 29.36 -25.46
CA THR A 162 -12.15 30.73 -25.81
C THR A 162 -11.04 30.69 -26.87
N ASP A 163 -10.48 31.84 -27.24
CA ASP A 163 -9.32 31.90 -28.12
C ASP A 163 -8.06 31.25 -27.52
N VAL A 164 -7.98 31.15 -26.18
CA VAL A 164 -6.78 30.72 -25.45
C VAL A 164 -6.99 29.50 -24.56
N THR A 165 -8.24 29.12 -24.27
CA THR A 165 -8.57 28.00 -23.36
C THR A 165 -9.64 27.09 -23.93
N VAL A 166 -9.59 25.82 -23.53
CA VAL A 166 -10.66 24.84 -23.67
C VAL A 166 -11.12 24.47 -22.27
N HIS A 167 -12.42 24.54 -22.03
CA HIS A 167 -13.05 24.21 -20.75
C HIS A 167 -13.88 22.95 -20.93
N LEU A 168 -13.52 21.89 -20.20
CA LEU A 168 -14.25 20.63 -20.11
C LEU A 168 -15.06 20.63 -18.81
N VAL A 169 -16.36 20.40 -18.90
CA VAL A 169 -17.30 20.37 -17.79
C VAL A 169 -17.80 18.94 -17.62
N LEU A 170 -17.45 18.30 -16.50
CA LEU A 170 -17.89 16.96 -16.13
C LEU A 170 -19.07 17.07 -15.15
N TYR A 171 -20.18 16.43 -15.47
CA TYR A 171 -21.37 16.37 -14.61
C TYR A 171 -21.40 15.03 -13.88
N ALA A 172 -20.94 15.05 -12.63
CA ALA A 172 -21.09 13.95 -11.68
C ALA A 172 -22.09 14.35 -10.58
N LYS A 173 -21.93 13.84 -9.34
CA LYS A 173 -22.67 14.35 -8.16
C LYS A 173 -22.46 15.84 -7.90
N ARG A 174 -21.33 16.37 -8.38
CA ARG A 174 -21.00 17.80 -8.42
C ARG A 174 -20.43 18.11 -9.82
N LYS A 175 -20.59 19.35 -10.26
CA LYS A 175 -19.98 19.87 -11.48
C LYS A 175 -18.48 20.04 -11.26
N ILE A 176 -17.66 19.44 -12.12
CA ILE A 176 -16.20 19.62 -12.14
C ILE A 176 -15.83 20.29 -13.46
N GLN A 177 -15.06 21.37 -13.41
CA GLN A 177 -14.60 22.07 -14.61
C GLN A 177 -13.08 22.01 -14.71
N ILE A 178 -12.57 21.49 -15.82
CA ILE A 178 -11.16 21.41 -16.15
C ILE A 178 -10.89 22.44 -17.26
N SER A 179 -9.89 23.30 -17.05
CA SER A 179 -9.53 24.35 -18.01
C SER A 179 -8.12 24.09 -18.55
N ILE A 180 -8.00 23.92 -19.85
CA ILE A 180 -6.75 23.61 -20.55
C ILE A 180 -6.37 24.82 -21.40
N ARG A 181 -5.13 25.30 -21.26
CA ARG A 181 -4.60 26.38 -22.10
C ARG A 181 -4.16 25.82 -23.45
N LYS A 182 -4.60 26.47 -24.54
CA LYS A 182 -4.19 26.12 -25.90
C LYS A 182 -2.75 26.54 -26.15
N GLN A 183 -1.99 25.71 -26.86
CA GLN A 183 -0.64 26.07 -27.31
C GLN A 183 -0.67 27.06 -28.49
N ALA A 184 -1.66 26.93 -29.38
CA ALA A 184 -1.89 27.83 -30.50
C ALA A 184 -3.32 28.39 -30.44
N LYS A 185 -3.50 29.65 -30.86
CA LYS A 185 -4.79 30.35 -30.94
C LYS A 185 -5.64 29.84 -32.10
N VAL A 186 -6.03 28.57 -32.05
CA VAL A 186 -6.83 27.90 -33.08
C VAL A 186 -8.14 27.41 -32.46
N LYS A 187 -9.23 27.50 -33.23
CA LYS A 187 -10.53 26.95 -32.84
C LYS A 187 -10.50 25.42 -32.97
N TRP A 188 -10.74 24.72 -31.88
CA TRP A 188 -10.89 23.27 -31.89
C TRP A 188 -12.25 22.90 -32.46
N THR A 189 -12.31 22.00 -33.42
CA THR A 189 -13.59 21.48 -33.97
C THR A 189 -14.10 20.28 -33.19
N ARG A 190 -13.20 19.60 -32.45
CA ARG A 190 -13.47 18.46 -31.56
C ARG A 190 -12.46 18.45 -30.42
N LEU A 191 -12.81 17.80 -29.30
CA LEU A 191 -11.93 17.69 -28.12
C LEU A 191 -10.72 16.75 -28.37
N GLY A 192 -10.94 15.71 -29.18
CA GLY A 192 -9.94 14.68 -29.48
C GLY A 192 -10.59 13.36 -29.87
N GLN A 193 -9.77 12.32 -30.05
CA GLN A 193 -10.25 10.95 -30.17
C GLN A 193 -10.38 10.34 -28.77
N PRO A 194 -11.53 9.72 -28.43
CA PRO A 194 -11.65 8.94 -27.20
C PRO A 194 -10.57 7.86 -27.12
N LEU A 195 -9.92 7.76 -25.96
CA LEU A 195 -8.94 6.71 -25.67
C LEU A 195 -9.61 5.54 -24.96
N GLU A 196 -8.83 4.48 -24.70
CA GLU A 196 -9.27 3.35 -23.90
C GLU A 196 -9.85 3.79 -22.55
N PHE A 197 -10.95 3.16 -22.14
CA PHE A 197 -11.72 3.50 -20.94
C PHE A 197 -12.38 4.89 -20.91
N HIS A 198 -12.40 5.63 -22.03
CA HIS A 198 -13.15 6.89 -22.11
C HIS A 198 -14.63 6.67 -21.76
N ASN A 199 -15.16 7.56 -20.92
CA ASN A 199 -16.56 7.54 -20.47
C ASN A 199 -17.03 6.18 -19.90
N THR A 200 -16.13 5.46 -19.24
CA THR A 200 -16.48 4.21 -18.54
C THR A 200 -16.73 4.45 -17.06
N PHE A 201 -17.66 3.67 -16.50
CA PHE A 201 -17.92 3.62 -15.06
C PHE A 201 -17.56 2.22 -14.54
N LEU A 202 -16.37 2.11 -13.94
CA LEU A 202 -15.85 0.86 -13.40
C LEU A 202 -15.90 0.89 -11.86
N ARG A 203 -16.22 -0.25 -11.25
CA ARG A 203 -16.06 -0.38 -9.80
C ARG A 203 -14.57 -0.30 -9.49
N LYS A 204 -14.23 0.30 -8.35
CA LYS A 204 -12.83 0.51 -7.94
C LYS A 204 -12.00 -0.78 -7.98
N LYS A 205 -12.57 -1.92 -7.53
CA LYS A 205 -11.89 -3.22 -7.51
C LYS A 205 -11.59 -3.80 -8.89
N ASP A 206 -12.32 -3.38 -9.92
CA ASP A 206 -12.18 -3.87 -11.29
C ASP A 206 -11.22 -2.96 -12.11
N ARG A 207 -10.67 -1.90 -11.49
CA ARG A 207 -9.80 -0.93 -12.14
C ARG A 207 -8.32 -1.25 -11.87
N ALA A 208 -7.53 -1.36 -12.94
CA ALA A 208 -6.08 -1.50 -12.83
C ALA A 208 -5.43 -0.23 -12.26
N LEU A 209 -4.30 -0.37 -11.57
CA LEU A 209 -3.53 0.77 -11.08
C LEU A 209 -2.92 1.54 -12.25
N TYR A 210 -3.24 2.83 -12.33
CA TYR A 210 -2.60 3.74 -13.29
C TYR A 210 -1.40 4.41 -12.63
N TYR A 211 -0.23 4.29 -13.27
CA TYR A 211 1.02 4.89 -12.80
C TYR A 211 1.41 6.09 -13.65
N ARG A 212 2.14 7.02 -13.03
CA ARG A 212 2.75 8.17 -13.69
C ARG A 212 4.15 8.40 -13.13
N ASP A 213 5.08 8.76 -13.99
CA ASP A 213 6.46 9.00 -13.59
C ASP A 213 6.58 10.33 -12.86
N CYS A 214 6.96 10.30 -11.59
CA CYS A 214 7.18 11.49 -10.80
C CYS A 214 8.68 11.71 -10.62
N VAL A 215 9.13 12.96 -10.70
CA VAL A 215 10.54 13.32 -10.58
C VAL A 215 10.91 13.46 -9.11
N LEU A 216 11.99 12.82 -8.68
CA LEU A 216 12.57 13.02 -7.36
C LEU A 216 13.26 14.39 -7.30
N VAL A 217 12.68 15.33 -6.56
CA VAL A 217 13.17 16.72 -6.45
C VAL A 217 14.10 16.91 -5.27
N SER A 218 13.84 16.25 -4.14
CA SER A 218 14.72 16.32 -2.97
C SER A 218 14.59 15.08 -2.09
N LYS A 219 15.67 14.80 -1.34
CA LYS A 219 15.73 13.76 -0.31
C LYS A 219 16.26 14.38 0.98
N THR A 220 15.39 14.61 1.96
CA THR A 220 15.74 15.24 3.23
C THR A 220 15.88 14.17 4.30
N GLN A 221 17.00 14.13 5.00
CA GLN A 221 17.21 13.17 6.08
C GLN A 221 16.37 13.55 7.31
N VAL A 222 15.66 12.57 7.88
CA VAL A 222 14.90 12.71 9.15
C VAL A 222 15.74 12.16 10.31
N ASN A 223 16.33 10.98 10.12
CA ASN A 223 17.25 10.37 11.07
C ASN A 223 18.25 9.45 10.34
N HIS A 224 18.96 8.60 11.08
CA HIS A 224 20.01 7.73 10.54
C HIS A 224 19.57 6.77 9.41
N ASN A 225 18.28 6.44 9.29
CA ASN A 225 17.79 5.54 8.24
C ASN A 225 16.47 5.97 7.60
N THR A 226 15.91 7.13 7.94
CA THR A 226 14.62 7.60 7.41
C THR A 226 14.79 8.92 6.69
N HIS A 227 14.14 9.06 5.53
CA HIS A 227 14.20 10.25 4.69
C HIS A 227 12.80 10.67 4.25
N VAL A 228 12.60 11.97 4.03
CA VAL A 228 11.45 12.52 3.30
C VAL A 228 11.86 12.70 1.84
N PHE A 229 11.17 12.01 0.94
CA PHE A 229 11.32 12.12 -0.50
C PHE A 229 10.25 13.09 -1.03
N ARG A 230 10.67 14.15 -1.72
CA ARG A 230 9.79 15.10 -2.42
C ARG A 230 9.71 14.72 -3.90
N LEU A 231 8.52 14.38 -4.35
CA LEU A 231 8.25 13.81 -5.68
C LEU A 231 7.33 14.75 -6.45
N GLN A 232 7.80 15.31 -7.56
CA GLN A 232 7.01 16.22 -8.39
C GLN A 232 6.22 15.46 -9.44
N PHE A 233 4.91 15.74 -9.53
CA PHE A 233 4.07 15.16 -10.58
C PHE A 233 4.41 15.73 -11.97
N PRO A 234 4.18 14.97 -13.05
CA PRO A 234 4.25 15.51 -14.40
C PRO A 234 3.38 16.75 -14.57
N ARG A 235 3.88 17.74 -15.31
CA ARG A 235 3.15 18.97 -15.61
C ARG A 235 1.74 18.67 -16.14
N GLY A 236 0.74 19.34 -15.58
CA GLY A 236 -0.67 19.14 -15.92
C GLY A 236 -1.36 18.03 -15.13
N THR A 237 -0.65 17.35 -14.22
CA THR A 237 -1.27 16.43 -13.25
C THR A 237 -1.88 17.22 -12.10
N VAL A 238 -3.14 16.91 -11.78
CA VAL A 238 -3.79 17.33 -10.53
C VAL A 238 -4.13 16.06 -9.76
N MET A 239 -3.42 15.80 -8.67
CA MET A 239 -3.64 14.63 -7.84
C MET A 239 -3.63 15.03 -6.36
N HIS A 240 -4.73 14.72 -5.68
CA HIS A 240 -4.82 14.84 -4.23
C HIS A 240 -4.94 13.46 -3.63
N VAL A 241 -4.04 13.12 -2.70
CA VAL A 241 -4.13 11.88 -1.92
C VAL A 241 -4.91 12.18 -0.63
N PRO A 242 -6.13 11.64 -0.45
CA PRO A 242 -6.91 11.90 0.76
C PRO A 242 -6.23 11.35 2.02
N VAL A 243 -6.56 11.94 3.17
CA VAL A 243 -6.05 11.49 4.48
C VAL A 243 -6.39 10.01 4.71
N GLY A 244 -5.40 9.25 5.20
CA GLY A 244 -5.49 7.80 5.44
C GLY A 244 -5.48 6.93 4.17
N LYS A 245 -5.21 7.53 3.00
CA LYS A 245 -4.93 6.81 1.75
C LYS A 245 -3.44 6.77 1.48
N HIS A 246 -3.01 5.79 0.71
CA HIS A 246 -1.63 5.60 0.28
C HIS A 246 -1.51 5.62 -1.24
N VAL A 247 -0.29 5.68 -1.75
CA VAL A 247 0.02 5.46 -3.16
C VAL A 247 0.95 4.26 -3.30
N TYR A 248 0.99 3.64 -4.46
CA TYR A 248 1.97 2.62 -4.79
C TYR A 248 3.12 3.24 -5.54
N LEU A 249 4.33 2.98 -5.07
CA LEU A 249 5.55 3.20 -5.83
C LEU A 249 5.95 1.90 -6.50
N LYS A 250 6.48 2.02 -7.71
CA LYS A 250 6.86 0.88 -8.55
C LYS A 250 8.29 1.06 -9.02
N ALA A 251 9.07 0.00 -8.93
CA ALA A 251 10.47 0.00 -9.35
C ALA A 251 10.81 -1.33 -10.03
N LEU A 252 11.74 -1.28 -10.97
CA LEU A 252 12.34 -2.47 -11.57
C LEU A 252 13.66 -2.76 -10.85
N VAL A 253 13.69 -3.82 -10.04
CA VAL A 253 14.88 -4.24 -9.28
C VAL A 253 15.31 -5.60 -9.81
N GLN A 254 16.51 -5.69 -10.40
CA GLN A 254 17.04 -6.93 -11.01
C GLN A 254 16.05 -7.59 -12.00
N ASP A 255 15.45 -6.77 -12.87
CA ASP A 255 14.44 -7.17 -13.86
C ASP A 255 13.19 -7.80 -13.24
N THR A 256 12.87 -7.48 -11.99
CA THR A 256 11.62 -7.84 -11.33
C THR A 256 10.90 -6.56 -10.91
N GLU A 257 9.64 -6.45 -11.30
CA GLU A 257 8.82 -5.32 -10.89
C GLU A 257 8.40 -5.49 -9.43
N VAL A 258 8.84 -4.56 -8.59
CA VAL A 258 8.51 -4.51 -7.17
C VAL A 258 7.63 -3.30 -6.92
N VAL A 259 6.48 -3.53 -6.30
CA VAL A 259 5.48 -2.50 -5.97
C VAL A 259 5.32 -2.44 -4.46
N ARG A 260 5.36 -1.24 -3.88
CA ARG A 260 5.19 -1.04 -2.43
C ARG A 260 4.30 0.17 -2.12
N PRO A 261 3.38 0.05 -1.14
CA PRO A 261 2.54 1.16 -0.71
C PRO A 261 3.30 2.11 0.21
N TYR A 262 3.06 3.41 0.06
CA TYR A 262 3.56 4.45 0.95
C TYR A 262 2.49 5.50 1.20
N THR A 263 2.33 5.88 2.47
CA THR A 263 1.37 6.90 2.89
C THR A 263 2.03 8.28 2.80
N PRO A 264 1.45 9.22 2.05
CA PRO A 264 1.98 10.58 1.99
C PRO A 264 1.90 11.29 3.32
N VAL A 265 2.93 12.07 3.61
CA VAL A 265 3.00 13.03 4.70
C VAL A 265 2.95 14.44 4.13
N ASP A 266 2.72 15.44 4.97
CA ASP A 266 2.92 16.84 4.59
C ASP A 266 4.40 17.21 4.76
N GLN A 267 4.84 18.37 4.24
CA GLN A 267 6.26 18.76 4.27
C GLN A 267 6.83 18.85 5.69
N ASN A 268 6.02 19.37 6.61
CA ASN A 268 6.27 19.38 8.04
C ASN A 268 4.91 19.35 8.79
N LEU A 269 4.96 19.26 10.12
CA LEU A 269 3.75 19.12 10.94
C LEU A 269 2.91 20.43 11.02
N GLU A 270 3.52 21.59 10.77
CA GLU A 270 2.90 22.93 10.87
C GLU A 270 2.34 23.48 9.52
N ALA A 271 2.82 22.96 8.38
CA ALA A 271 2.61 23.49 7.03
C ALA A 271 1.17 23.39 6.53
N ALA A 272 0.29 22.70 7.25
CA ALA A 272 -1.12 22.60 6.89
C ALA A 272 -1.86 23.96 6.94
N SER A 273 -1.28 24.98 7.58
CA SER A 273 -1.78 26.37 7.60
C SER A 273 -1.54 27.15 6.29
N LEU A 274 -0.64 26.69 5.41
CA LEU A 274 -0.25 27.37 4.17
C LEU A 274 -0.61 26.53 2.94
N ARG A 275 -1.84 26.02 2.86
CA ARG A 275 -2.34 25.37 1.63
C ARG A 275 -2.46 26.39 0.50
N SER A 276 -1.33 26.71 -0.10
CA SER A 276 -1.29 27.35 -1.41
C SER A 276 -2.00 26.41 -2.38
N SER A 277 -2.85 26.98 -3.22
CA SER A 277 -3.70 26.29 -4.19
C SER A 277 -2.92 25.59 -5.32
N GLN A 278 -1.61 25.34 -5.14
CA GLN A 278 -0.68 24.79 -6.13
C GLN A 278 0.32 23.76 -5.58
N GLU A 279 -0.01 23.03 -4.50
CA GLU A 279 0.84 21.89 -4.11
C GLU A 279 0.76 20.77 -5.17
N SER A 280 1.81 20.70 -5.98
CA SER A 280 1.99 19.79 -7.13
C SER A 280 2.97 18.65 -6.83
N ASP A 281 3.43 18.57 -5.59
CA ASP A 281 4.44 17.62 -5.14
C ASP A 281 3.86 16.70 -4.05
N LEU A 282 4.43 15.50 -3.98
CA LEU A 282 4.09 14.45 -3.03
C LEU A 282 5.27 14.21 -2.10
N TYR A 283 5.03 14.21 -0.78
CA TYR A 283 6.07 13.92 0.21
C TYR A 283 5.86 12.54 0.82
N LEU A 284 6.90 11.70 0.80
CA LEU A 284 6.87 10.37 1.39
C LEU A 284 8.00 10.22 2.41
N MET A 285 7.64 9.95 3.67
CA MET A 285 8.61 9.62 4.71
C MET A 285 8.86 8.12 4.74
N ILE A 286 10.07 7.69 4.37
CA ILE A 286 10.39 6.28 4.13
C ILE A 286 11.66 5.90 4.89
N LYS A 287 11.54 4.86 5.71
CA LYS A 287 12.65 4.18 6.36
C LYS A 287 13.33 3.25 5.37
N VAL A 288 14.64 3.35 5.28
CA VAL A 288 15.50 2.51 4.44
C VAL A 288 15.88 1.27 5.23
N TYR A 289 15.49 0.11 4.70
CA TYR A 289 15.90 -1.20 5.19
C TYR A 289 17.03 -1.69 4.28
N PRO A 290 18.29 -1.78 4.77
CA PRO A 290 19.43 -2.20 3.94
C PRO A 290 19.24 -3.58 3.31
N ASP A 291 18.62 -4.50 4.05
CA ASP A 291 18.31 -5.87 3.60
C ASP A 291 17.00 -5.97 2.80
N GLY A 292 16.33 -4.84 2.55
CA GLY A 292 15.08 -4.78 1.79
C GLY A 292 15.33 -4.80 0.27
N VAL A 293 14.32 -5.17 -0.51
CA VAL A 293 14.43 -5.14 -1.98
C VAL A 293 14.15 -3.74 -2.55
N PHE A 294 13.10 -3.08 -2.04
CA PHE A 294 12.60 -1.82 -2.63
C PHE A 294 13.35 -0.59 -2.11
N THR A 295 13.52 -0.50 -0.79
CA THR A 295 14.01 0.73 -0.15
C THR A 295 15.49 1.06 -0.43
N PRO A 296 16.41 0.09 -0.62
CA PRO A 296 17.77 0.42 -1.07
C PRO A 296 17.77 1.00 -2.48
N HIS A 297 16.99 0.43 -3.41
CA HIS A 297 16.83 0.97 -4.76
C HIS A 297 16.30 2.40 -4.71
N LEU A 298 15.21 2.64 -3.96
CA LEU A 298 14.65 3.97 -3.77
C LEU A 298 15.70 4.95 -3.20
N ASN A 299 16.51 4.53 -2.23
CA ASN A 299 17.52 5.38 -1.61
C ASN A 299 18.70 5.68 -2.56
N SER A 300 18.96 4.79 -3.53
CA SER A 300 20.02 4.95 -4.53
C SER A 300 19.67 5.92 -5.66
N LEU A 301 18.39 6.28 -5.81
CA LEU A 301 17.95 7.25 -6.82
C LEU A 301 18.64 8.60 -6.62
N CYS A 302 19.07 9.19 -7.74
CA CYS A 302 19.60 10.54 -7.82
C CYS A 302 18.46 11.55 -7.92
N ILE A 303 18.74 12.78 -7.48
CA ILE A 303 17.81 13.90 -7.74
C ILE A 303 17.68 14.08 -9.25
N GLY A 304 16.45 14.19 -9.74
CA GLY A 304 16.10 14.20 -11.16
C GLY A 304 15.62 12.85 -11.70
N ASP A 305 15.85 11.74 -10.99
CA ASP A 305 15.35 10.43 -11.40
C ASP A 305 13.82 10.35 -11.30
N CYS A 306 13.23 9.51 -12.16
CA CYS A 306 11.80 9.27 -12.18
C CYS A 306 11.42 8.02 -11.38
N ILE A 307 10.31 8.08 -10.65
CA ILE A 307 9.68 6.94 -10.01
C ILE A 307 8.18 6.87 -10.38
N PRO A 308 7.69 5.74 -10.92
CA PRO A 308 6.27 5.57 -11.19
C PRO A 308 5.45 5.51 -9.90
N ILE A 309 4.42 6.37 -9.81
CA ILE A 309 3.49 6.47 -8.67
C ILE A 309 2.05 6.25 -9.12
N SER A 310 1.30 5.45 -8.37
CA SER A 310 -0.12 5.20 -8.64
C SER A 310 -1.04 6.33 -8.20
N GLY A 311 -2.32 6.25 -8.59
CA GLY A 311 -3.39 6.99 -7.89
C GLY A 311 -3.57 6.55 -6.43
N PRO A 312 -4.36 7.31 -5.64
CA PRO A 312 -4.57 7.04 -4.22
C PRO A 312 -5.42 5.79 -3.96
N GLU A 313 -4.97 4.97 -3.02
CA GLU A 313 -5.54 3.68 -2.64
C GLU A 313 -5.80 3.56 -1.13
N GLY A 314 -6.55 2.53 -0.74
CA GLY A 314 -6.93 2.28 0.66
C GLY A 314 -8.42 2.50 0.95
N THR A 315 -8.87 2.00 2.11
CA THR A 315 -10.28 1.94 2.52
C THR A 315 -10.66 2.93 3.62
N PHE A 316 -9.67 3.58 4.25
CA PHE A 316 -9.89 4.53 5.35
C PHE A 316 -10.92 5.61 4.98
N ASN A 317 -11.79 5.93 5.92
CA ASN A 317 -12.91 6.84 5.71
C ASN A 317 -12.96 7.85 6.85
N LEU A 318 -13.16 9.12 6.52
CA LEU A 318 -13.24 10.20 7.52
C LEU A 318 -14.62 10.33 8.16
N ARG A 319 -15.67 9.70 7.62
CA ARG A 319 -17.03 9.80 8.17
C ARG A 319 -17.12 9.43 9.64
N PRO A 320 -16.48 8.34 10.14
CA PRO A 320 -16.51 8.02 11.57
C PRO A 320 -15.95 9.13 12.45
N LEU A 321 -15.00 9.92 11.95
CA LEU A 321 -14.37 10.99 12.75
C LEU A 321 -15.29 12.19 13.01
N ARG A 322 -16.39 12.35 12.26
CA ARG A 322 -17.29 13.50 12.40
C ARG A 322 -17.92 13.62 13.78
N ASP A 323 -18.22 12.48 14.39
CA ASP A 323 -18.89 12.43 15.70
C ASP A 323 -17.94 12.04 16.84
N VAL A 324 -16.63 11.98 16.59
CA VAL A 324 -15.62 11.56 17.56
C VAL A 324 -15.22 12.75 18.42
N THR A 325 -15.07 12.51 19.73
CA THR A 325 -14.55 13.52 20.67
C THR A 325 -13.12 13.25 21.09
N TYR A 326 -12.68 11.99 21.08
CA TYR A 326 -11.31 11.57 21.42
C TYR A 326 -10.72 10.70 20.32
N LEU A 327 -9.64 11.17 19.69
CA LEU A 327 -8.89 10.43 18.70
C LEU A 327 -7.62 9.86 19.32
N TYR A 328 -7.49 8.54 19.32
CA TYR A 328 -6.30 7.83 19.80
C TYR A 328 -5.54 7.27 18.61
N LEU A 329 -4.25 7.59 18.53
CA LEU A 329 -3.35 7.17 17.47
C LEU A 329 -2.27 6.31 18.12
N ILE A 330 -2.11 5.07 17.67
CA ILE A 330 -1.14 4.12 18.20
C ILE A 330 -0.23 3.70 17.04
N ALA A 331 1.01 4.17 17.07
CA ALA A 331 1.96 4.03 15.98
C ALA A 331 3.24 3.32 16.42
N ALA A 332 3.77 2.46 15.55
CA ALA A 332 5.12 1.93 15.70
C ALA A 332 5.99 2.20 14.47
N GLY A 333 7.15 2.84 14.67
CA GLY A 333 8.07 3.23 13.60
C GLY A 333 7.39 4.04 12.49
N THR A 334 7.55 3.62 11.23
CA THR A 334 6.90 4.29 10.08
C THR A 334 5.39 4.15 10.03
N GLY A 335 4.77 3.39 10.93
CA GLY A 335 3.32 3.45 11.16
C GLY A 335 2.83 4.84 11.59
N PHE A 336 3.75 5.75 11.92
CA PHE A 336 3.49 7.17 12.15
C PHE A 336 3.02 7.94 10.90
N THR A 337 3.42 7.56 9.69
CA THR A 337 3.13 8.36 8.48
C THR A 337 1.64 8.61 8.21
N PRO A 338 0.69 7.66 8.35
CA PRO A 338 -0.74 7.99 8.28
C PRO A 338 -1.21 8.89 9.44
N MET A 339 -0.54 8.85 10.59
CA MET A 339 -0.94 9.59 11.78
C MET A 339 -0.68 11.09 11.62
N THR A 340 0.38 11.49 10.90
CA THR A 340 0.76 12.91 10.75
C THR A 340 -0.39 13.75 10.18
N ARG A 341 -0.97 13.31 9.07
CA ARG A 341 -2.09 13.99 8.40
C ARG A 341 -3.41 13.83 9.15
N LEU A 342 -3.57 12.78 9.97
CA LEU A 342 -4.70 12.63 10.88
C LEU A 342 -4.64 13.62 12.05
N ILE A 343 -3.45 13.83 12.62
CA ILE A 343 -3.22 14.82 13.67
C ILE A 343 -3.58 16.20 13.14
N GLN A 344 -3.04 16.58 11.98
CA GLN A 344 -3.34 17.87 11.35
C GLN A 344 -4.83 18.04 11.07
N LEU A 345 -5.47 17.05 10.45
CA LEU A 345 -6.92 17.07 10.18
C LEU A 345 -7.74 17.23 11.47
N ALA A 346 -7.40 16.48 12.52
CA ALA A 346 -8.13 16.53 13.79
C ALA A 346 -7.96 17.88 14.51
N LEU A 347 -6.78 18.48 14.43
CA LEU A 347 -6.49 19.75 15.09
C LEU A 347 -7.02 20.96 14.30
N GLN A 348 -7.12 20.88 12.97
CA GLN A 348 -7.47 22.04 12.13
C GLN A 348 -8.88 22.00 11.56
N ASP A 349 -9.37 20.82 11.17
CA ASP A 349 -10.58 20.69 10.35
C ASP A 349 -11.75 20.00 11.08
N ILE A 350 -11.52 19.40 12.25
CA ILE A 350 -12.54 18.62 12.98
C ILE A 350 -12.67 19.12 14.43
N ASP A 351 -13.50 20.14 14.62
CA ASP A 351 -13.74 20.77 15.93
C ASP A 351 -14.40 19.84 16.96
N THR A 352 -15.09 18.79 16.50
CA THR A 352 -15.71 17.81 17.41
C THR A 352 -14.66 17.01 18.20
N ILE A 353 -13.46 16.83 17.64
CA ILE A 353 -12.33 16.17 18.31
C ILE A 353 -11.72 17.13 19.33
N ARG A 354 -12.00 16.88 20.60
CA ARG A 354 -11.54 17.70 21.73
C ARG A 354 -10.15 17.30 22.21
N LYS A 355 -9.76 16.05 22.00
CA LYS A 355 -8.42 15.55 22.35
C LYS A 355 -7.93 14.55 21.31
N THR A 356 -6.68 14.72 20.88
CA THR A 356 -5.93 13.78 20.05
C THR A 356 -4.73 13.29 20.85
N LYS A 357 -4.62 11.99 21.08
CA LYS A 357 -3.51 11.35 21.79
C LYS A 357 -2.71 10.46 20.85
N LEU A 358 -1.39 10.54 20.87
CA LEU A 358 -0.48 9.67 20.13
C LEU A 358 0.36 8.82 21.10
N LEU A 359 0.24 7.50 21.02
CA LEU A 359 1.18 6.55 21.62
C LEU A 359 2.16 6.12 20.55
N PHE A 360 3.43 6.55 20.66
CA PHE A 360 4.43 6.34 19.62
C PHE A 360 5.56 5.43 20.11
N LEU A 361 5.55 4.19 19.61
CA LEU A 361 6.48 3.14 19.98
C LEU A 361 7.64 3.05 18.98
N ASN A 362 8.86 3.04 19.50
CA ASN A 362 10.07 2.93 18.70
C ASN A 362 11.09 1.99 19.35
N ARG A 363 12.12 1.59 18.59
CA ARG A 363 13.19 0.75 19.14
C ARG A 363 14.05 1.56 20.08
N ARG A 364 14.62 2.67 19.60
CA ARG A 364 15.45 3.60 20.39
C ARG A 364 14.90 5.02 20.32
N LYS A 365 15.48 5.92 21.13
CA LYS A 365 15.10 7.36 21.16
C LYS A 365 15.34 8.03 19.80
N GLU A 366 16.43 7.68 19.13
CA GLU A 366 16.86 8.18 17.83
C GLU A 366 16.02 7.67 16.64
N ASP A 367 15.17 6.67 16.87
CA ASP A 367 14.19 6.19 15.88
C ASP A 367 12.90 7.01 15.87
N ILE A 368 12.66 7.87 16.88
CA ILE A 368 11.42 8.65 17.01
C ILE A 368 11.39 9.71 15.90
N LEU A 369 10.52 9.51 14.92
CA LEU A 369 10.34 10.40 13.77
C LEU A 369 9.67 11.70 14.21
N TRP A 370 10.23 12.84 13.80
CA TRP A 370 9.69 14.18 14.13
C TRP A 370 9.45 14.42 15.63
N ARG A 371 10.36 13.95 16.48
CA ARG A 371 10.22 14.11 17.93
C ARG A 371 10.13 15.57 18.35
N CYS A 372 11.02 16.43 17.86
CA CYS A 372 11.05 17.84 18.25
C CYS A 372 9.75 18.54 17.85
N GLU A 373 9.27 18.27 16.64
CA GLU A 373 8.05 18.84 16.09
C GLU A 373 6.80 18.35 16.85
N LEU A 374 6.78 17.09 17.29
CA LEU A 374 5.72 16.54 18.14
C LEU A 374 5.74 17.14 19.55
N ASP A 375 6.93 17.34 20.13
CA ASP A 375 7.12 17.95 21.44
C ASP A 375 6.68 19.42 21.42
N GLU A 376 7.05 20.17 20.38
CA GLU A 376 6.60 21.55 20.15
C GLU A 376 5.09 21.64 19.93
N LEU A 377 4.52 20.75 19.11
CA LEU A 377 3.07 20.70 18.90
C LEU A 377 2.31 20.42 20.22
N ALA A 378 2.82 19.49 21.03
CA ALA A 378 2.22 19.14 22.32
C ALA A 378 2.34 20.26 23.35
N ALA A 379 3.44 21.02 23.33
CA ALA A 379 3.62 22.18 24.21
C ALA A 379 2.69 23.34 23.85
N ASN A 380 2.39 23.52 22.56
CA ASN A 380 1.62 24.67 22.05
C ASN A 380 0.12 24.37 21.81
N THR A 381 -0.31 23.11 21.91
CA THR A 381 -1.69 22.71 21.59
C THR A 381 -2.28 21.82 22.68
N ASP A 382 -3.13 22.40 23.54
CA ASP A 382 -3.80 21.67 24.64
C ASP A 382 -4.62 20.47 24.18
N ARG A 383 -5.13 20.50 22.95
CA ARG A 383 -5.90 19.38 22.36
C ARG A 383 -5.02 18.22 21.88
N PHE A 384 -3.69 18.36 21.86
CA PHE A 384 -2.76 17.32 21.45
C PHE A 384 -1.98 16.77 22.65
N GLN A 385 -1.64 15.48 22.61
CA GLN A 385 -0.77 14.83 23.58
C GLN A 385 -0.02 13.70 22.90
N VAL A 386 1.25 13.56 23.22
CA VAL A 386 2.09 12.45 22.75
C VAL A 386 2.75 11.75 23.92
N GLU A 387 2.81 10.42 23.84
CA GLU A 387 3.53 9.56 24.76
C GLU A 387 4.47 8.65 23.96
N TYR A 388 5.75 8.66 24.33
CA TYR A 388 6.76 7.85 23.66
C TYR A 388 7.05 6.58 24.45
N VAL A 389 7.20 5.47 23.74
CA VAL A 389 7.62 4.18 24.32
C VAL A 389 8.83 3.67 23.57
N VAL A 390 9.86 3.26 24.31
CA VAL A 390 11.11 2.76 23.73
C VAL A 390 11.39 1.34 24.22
N SER A 391 11.61 0.41 23.28
CA SER A 391 11.84 -1.01 23.60
C SER A 391 13.31 -1.36 23.91
N ASP A 392 14.25 -0.52 23.50
CA ASP A 392 15.70 -0.63 23.73
C ASP A 392 16.22 0.74 24.24
N PRO A 393 15.90 1.10 25.50
CA PRO A 393 16.20 2.43 26.05
C PRO A 393 17.70 2.59 26.36
N CYS A 394 18.23 3.79 26.14
CA CYS A 394 19.53 4.19 26.69
C CYS A 394 19.37 4.64 28.15
N GLU A 395 20.48 4.77 28.88
CA GLU A 395 20.47 5.16 30.30
C GLU A 395 19.80 6.52 30.58
N SER A 396 19.80 7.42 29.60
CA SER A 396 19.17 8.75 29.72
C SER A 396 17.67 8.76 29.41
N TRP A 397 17.07 7.61 29.06
CA TRP A 397 15.65 7.53 28.74
C TRP A 397 14.79 7.49 30.01
N THR A 398 13.94 8.50 30.17
CA THR A 398 13.02 8.64 31.32
C THR A 398 11.56 8.35 30.98
N GLY A 399 11.25 8.07 29.71
CA GLY A 399 9.89 7.77 29.25
C GLY A 399 9.49 6.32 29.49
N ARG A 400 8.30 5.94 29.02
CA ARG A 400 7.84 4.54 29.08
C ARG A 400 8.78 3.62 28.30
N THR A 401 8.91 2.39 28.76
CA THR A 401 9.74 1.37 28.11
C THR A 401 8.95 0.10 27.82
N GLY A 402 9.49 -0.74 26.94
CA GLY A 402 8.91 -2.04 26.61
C GLY A 402 8.18 -2.08 25.27
N ARG A 403 7.32 -3.09 25.13
CA ARG A 403 6.44 -3.28 23.96
C ARG A 403 5.00 -2.98 24.35
N VAL A 404 4.13 -2.85 23.37
CA VAL A 404 2.69 -2.69 23.64
C VAL A 404 2.16 -3.90 24.41
N ASP A 405 1.40 -3.62 25.46
CA ASP A 405 0.69 -4.61 26.28
C ASP A 405 -0.67 -4.05 26.72
N GLU A 406 -1.49 -4.92 27.30
CA GLU A 406 -2.86 -4.59 27.71
C GLU A 406 -2.91 -3.49 28.78
N SER A 407 -1.96 -3.51 29.72
CA SER A 407 -1.91 -2.52 30.81
C SER A 407 -1.61 -1.12 30.26
N MET A 408 -0.62 -1.02 29.37
CA MET A 408 -0.24 0.21 28.70
C MET A 408 -1.39 0.77 27.85
N LEU A 409 -2.11 -0.10 27.13
CA LEU A 409 -3.23 0.32 26.30
C LEU A 409 -4.43 0.77 27.13
N LYS A 410 -4.78 0.05 28.20
CA LYS A 410 -5.83 0.47 29.13
C LYS A 410 -5.54 1.84 29.71
N ASP A 411 -4.31 2.04 30.18
CA ASP A 411 -3.88 3.33 30.73
C ASP A 411 -3.91 4.44 29.66
N PHE A 412 -3.40 4.18 28.46
CA PHE A 412 -3.37 5.17 27.39
C PHE A 412 -4.76 5.55 26.86
N LEU A 413 -5.67 4.57 26.74
CA LEU A 413 -7.04 4.74 26.23
C LEU A 413 -8.02 5.28 27.27
N ASN A 414 -7.55 5.55 28.49
CA ASN A 414 -8.33 6.24 29.50
C ASN A 414 -8.71 7.66 29.02
N GLY A 415 -9.97 8.01 29.21
CA GLY A 415 -10.52 9.33 28.93
C GLY A 415 -11.90 9.47 29.57
N PRO A 416 -12.48 10.68 29.60
CA PRO A 416 -13.72 10.95 30.30
C PRO A 416 -14.86 10.03 29.86
N ASP A 417 -15.73 9.68 30.81
CA ASP A 417 -16.93 8.90 30.54
C ASP A 417 -17.84 9.61 29.52
N GLY A 418 -18.50 8.83 28.68
CA GLY A 418 -19.35 9.34 27.60
C GLY A 418 -18.59 9.86 26.37
N SER A 419 -17.26 9.80 26.34
CA SER A 419 -16.47 10.16 25.16
C SER A 419 -16.70 9.22 23.99
N LYS A 420 -16.92 9.76 22.79
CA LYS A 420 -16.92 8.99 21.53
C LYS A 420 -15.47 8.84 21.07
N ARG A 421 -14.93 7.64 21.22
CA ARG A 421 -13.51 7.33 20.97
C ARG A 421 -13.32 6.72 19.59
N TYR A 422 -12.25 7.08 18.91
CA TYR A 422 -11.80 6.41 17.68
C TYR A 422 -10.33 6.09 17.80
N VAL A 423 -9.95 4.84 17.52
CA VAL A 423 -8.58 4.35 17.67
C VAL A 423 -8.03 3.98 16.29
N CYS A 424 -6.91 4.60 15.91
CA CYS A 424 -6.16 4.27 14.72
C CYS A 424 -4.87 3.56 15.13
N VAL A 425 -4.59 2.39 14.55
CA VAL A 425 -3.37 1.62 14.80
C VAL A 425 -2.61 1.43 13.50
N CYS A 426 -1.30 1.68 13.50
CA CYS A 426 -0.44 1.37 12.35
C CYS A 426 0.99 1.06 12.78
N GLY A 427 1.60 0.04 12.19
CA GLY A 427 2.96 -0.38 12.47
C GLY A 427 3.25 -1.72 11.79
N PRO A 428 4.32 -2.43 12.21
CA PRO A 428 4.57 -3.80 11.78
C PRO A 428 3.38 -4.73 12.08
N ASP A 429 3.14 -5.74 11.25
CA ASP A 429 1.96 -6.62 11.35
C ASP A 429 1.77 -7.21 12.76
N ALA A 430 2.83 -7.77 13.36
CA ALA A 430 2.78 -8.35 14.71
C ALA A 430 2.39 -7.31 15.78
N PHE A 431 2.81 -6.06 15.62
CA PHE A 431 2.41 -4.97 16.52
C PHE A 431 0.95 -4.59 16.33
N THR A 432 0.49 -4.47 15.07
CA THR A 432 -0.89 -4.10 14.78
C THR A 432 -1.86 -5.18 15.23
N GLU A 433 -1.57 -6.46 14.99
CA GLU A 433 -2.39 -7.59 15.44
C GLU A 433 -2.51 -7.65 16.96
N LEU A 434 -1.37 -7.55 17.68
CA LEU A 434 -1.35 -7.54 19.14
C LEU A 434 -2.13 -6.36 19.71
N THR A 435 -1.90 -5.15 19.17
CA THR A 435 -2.59 -3.94 19.64
C THR A 435 -4.09 -4.06 19.43
N ILE A 436 -4.55 -4.49 18.26
CA ILE A 436 -5.99 -4.64 17.98
C ILE A 436 -6.62 -5.66 18.94
N GLY A 437 -5.94 -6.79 19.20
CA GLY A 437 -6.43 -7.81 20.13
C GLY A 437 -6.53 -7.37 21.59
N CYS A 438 -5.85 -6.28 21.98
CA CYS A 438 -5.95 -5.71 23.33
C CYS A 438 -6.94 -4.53 23.42
N VAL A 439 -7.41 -3.98 22.30
CA VAL A 439 -8.32 -2.83 22.25
C VAL A 439 -9.77 -3.24 22.00
N ILE A 440 -9.99 -4.37 21.34
CA ILE A 440 -11.28 -5.05 21.19
C ILE A 440 -11.54 -5.88 22.45
#